data_AF-A0A527TG10-F1
#
_entry.id   AF-A0A527TG10-F1
#
_cell.length_a   1.000
_cell.length_b   1.000
_cell.length_c   1.000
_cell.angle_alpha   90.00
_cell.angle_beta   90.00
_cell.angle_gamma   90.00
#
_symmetry.space_group_name_H-M   'P 1'
#
loop_
_entity.id
_entity.type
_entity.pdbx_description
1 polymer ?
#
loop_
_entity_poly.entity_id
_entity_poly.type
_entity_poly.pdbx_seq_one_letter_code
_entity_poly.pdbx_strand_id
1 'polypeptide(L)' 'IWATTQHYADFDVQVRAVLGPDRGGDGRFEDAARFLEQLFLDGLKPKA' A
#
# COMPACT_ATOMS: atom_id res chain seq x y z
N ILE A 1 -3.37 -8.88 -5.78
CA ILE A 1 -3.84 -8.74 -4.38
C ILE A 1 -2.80 -9.26 -3.39
N TRP A 2 -2.49 -10.57 -3.33
CA TRP A 2 -1.54 -11.10 -2.33
C TRP A 2 -0.12 -10.54 -2.45
N ALA A 3 0.46 -10.54 -3.65
CA ALA A 3 1.80 -9.99 -3.84
C ALA A 3 1.88 -8.52 -3.35
N THR A 4 0.85 -7.71 -3.64
CA THR A 4 0.82 -6.29 -3.25
C THR A 4 0.55 -6.09 -1.76
N THR A 5 -0.23 -6.95 -1.10
CA THR A 5 -0.45 -6.84 0.36
C THR A 5 0.74 -7.38 1.15
N GLN A 6 1.31 -8.51 0.72
CA GLN A 6 2.48 -9.13 1.36
C GLN A 6 3.73 -8.27 1.18
N HIS A 7 3.88 -7.59 0.03
CA HIS A 7 5.01 -6.69 -0.23
C HIS A 7 5.22 -5.65 0.88
N TYR A 8 4.14 -5.04 1.41
CA TYR A 8 4.26 -4.03 2.47
C TYR A 8 4.82 -4.60 3.78
N ALA A 9 4.63 -5.89 4.05
CA ALA A 9 5.21 -6.56 5.22
C ALA A 9 6.60 -7.12 4.92
N ASP A 10 6.72 -7.90 3.84
CA ASP A 10 7.95 -8.60 3.45
C ASP A 10 9.10 -7.61 3.14
N PHE A 11 8.76 -6.41 2.64
CA PHE A 11 9.70 -5.35 2.29
C PHE A 11 9.57 -4.10 3.18
N ASP A 12 9.02 -4.22 4.39
CA ASP A 12 8.74 -3.07 5.28
C ASP A 12 9.96 -2.13 5.46
N VAL A 13 11.16 -2.71 5.63
CA VAL A 13 12.41 -1.93 5.75
C VAL A 13 12.65 -1.05 4.52
N GLN A 14 12.44 -1.57 3.31
CA GLN A 14 12.61 -0.80 2.08
C GLN A 14 11.50 0.22 1.89
N VAL A 15 10.25 -0.15 2.18
CA VAL A 15 9.10 0.77 2.12
C VAL A 15 9.33 1.97 3.03
N ARG A 16 9.78 1.75 4.27
CA ARG A 16 10.10 2.82 5.22
C ARG A 16 11.25 3.70 4.73
N ALA A 17 12.27 3.13 4.11
CA ALA A 17 13.38 3.88 3.54
C ALA A 17 12.93 4.80 2.39
N VAL A 18 12.01 4.34 1.53
CA VAL A 18 11.46 5.14 0.42
C VAL A 18 10.51 6.22 0.92
N LEU A 19 9.66 5.92 1.91
CA LEU A 19 8.67 6.87 2.45
C LEU A 19 9.29 7.96 3.33
N GLY A 20 10.48 7.71 3.90
CA GLY A 20 11.13 8.64 4.81
C GLY A 20 10.43 8.79 6.17
N PRO A 21 10.95 9.66 7.05
CA PRO A 21 10.50 9.77 8.45
C PRO A 21 9.03 10.19 8.60
N ASP A 22 8.55 11.06 7.70
CA ASP A 22 7.22 11.66 7.80
C ASP A 22 6.10 10.67 7.48
N ARG A 23 6.39 9.67 6.64
CA ARG A 23 5.37 8.72 6.12
C ARG A 23 5.70 7.25 6.37
N GLY A 24 6.93 6.93 6.77
CA GLY A 24 7.38 5.58 7.12
C GLY A 24 7.14 5.19 8.59
N GLY A 25 6.37 5.99 9.33
CA GLY A 25 5.93 5.71 10.70
C GLY A 25 4.80 4.69 10.77
N ASP A 26 4.07 4.67 11.89
CA ASP A 26 3.07 3.62 12.16
C ASP A 26 1.89 3.61 11.18
N GLY A 27 1.49 4.79 10.67
CA GLY A 27 0.34 4.93 9.75
C GLY A 27 0.56 4.43 8.31
N ARG A 28 1.75 3.91 7.99
CA ARG A 28 2.10 3.50 6.61
C ARG A 28 1.27 2.32 6.10
N PHE A 29 0.85 1.42 6.99
CA PHE A 29 0.04 0.27 6.60
C PHE A 29 -1.40 0.68 6.29
N GLU A 30 -1.95 1.65 7.03
CA GLU A 30 -3.26 2.24 6.76
C GLU A 30 -3.26 3.02 5.45
N ASP A 31 -2.18 3.76 5.17
CA ASP A 31 -1.94 4.42 3.87
C ASP A 31 -1.91 3.39 2.72
N ALA A 32 -1.17 2.30 2.90
CA ALA A 32 -1.07 1.21 1.94
C ALA A 32 -2.43 0.53 1.70
N ALA A 33 -3.18 0.24 2.77
CA ALA A 33 -4.50 -0.37 2.69
C ALA A 33 -5.47 0.51 1.88
N ARG A 34 -5.56 1.81 2.20
CA ARG A 34 -6.39 2.76 1.45
C ARG A 34 -6.03 2.80 -0.04
N PHE A 35 -4.73 2.84 -0.34
CA PHE A 35 -4.27 2.84 -1.73
C PHE A 35 -4.66 1.55 -2.47
N LEU A 36 -4.42 0.39 -1.87
CA LEU A 36 -4.73 -0.91 -2.50
C LEU A 36 -6.23 -1.13 -2.66
N GLU A 37 -7.04 -0.68 -1.70
CA GLU A 37 -8.51 -0.69 -1.84
C GLU A 37 -8.95 0.13 -3.05
N GLN A 38 -8.49 1.38 -3.18
CA GLN A 38 -8.84 2.21 -4.34
C GLN A 38 -8.34 1.59 -5.65
N LEU A 39 -7.09 1.09 -5.67
CA LEU A 39 -6.50 0.46 -6.84
C LEU A 39 -7.31 -0.74 -7.34
N PHE A 40 -7.73 -1.62 -6.43
CA PHE A 40 -8.46 -2.83 -6.82
C PHE A 40 -9.96 -2.59 -7.01
N LEU A 41 -10.61 -1.83 -6.13
CA LEU A 41 -12.07 -1.66 -6.16
C LEU A 41 -12.51 -0.66 -7.22
N ASP A 42 -11.80 0.47 -7.36
CA ASP A 42 -12.13 1.47 -8.37
C ASP A 42 -11.41 1.22 -9.69
N GLY A 43 -10.14 0.77 -9.64
CA GLY A 43 -9.33 0.54 -10.84
C GLY A 43 -9.78 -0.64 -11.69
N LEU A 44 -10.46 -1.64 -11.10
CA LEU A 44 -11.00 -2.80 -11.83
C LEU A 44 -12.50 -2.71 -12.06
N LYS A 45 -13.14 -1.60 -11.67
CA LYS A 45 -14.57 -1.40 -11.88
C LYS A 45 -14.86 -1.38 -13.39
N PRO A 46 -15.77 -2.24 -13.90
CA PRO A 46 -16.17 -2.21 -15.30
C PRO A 46 -16.74 -0.85 -15.66
N LYS A 47 -16.31 -0.30 -16.80
CA LYS A 47 -16.90 0.90 -17.36
C LYS A 47 -18.06 0.49 -18.27
N ALA A 48 -19.19 1.16 -18.13
CA ALA A 48 -20.35 1.01 -19.01
C ALA A 48 -20.07 1.68 -20.36
#